data_AF-A0A421JWE1-F1
#
_entry.id   AF-A0A421JWE1-F1
#
_cell.length_a   1.000
_cell.length_b   1.000
_cell.length_c   1.000
_cell.angle_alpha   90.00
_cell.angle_beta   90.00
_cell.angle_gamma   90.00
#
_symmetry.space_group_name_H-M   'P 1'
#
loop_
_entity.id
_entity.type
_entity.pdbx_description
1 polymer ?
#
loop_
_entity_poly.entity_id
_entity_poly.type
_entity_poly.pdbx_seq_one_letter_code
_entity_poly.pdbx_strand_id
1 'polypeptide(L)'
;MDRLHEQFTQQINEISQSTSRTNSVSIIKITKNDSIKRKVANITTQLHESKHVLIASLSNSIPKAISIIEIVKSVFKEENVKLQQFNRLTHLESTHNPSYKPKQENSEESDKKQDDEKRQQMIEEEVLQSINGPKVYQLPVMYVILSIDDTLPFDLTSWNKQ
;
A
#
# COMPACT_ATOMS: atom_id res chain seq x y z
N MET A 1 -1.12 8.15 -13.13
CA MET A 1 -0.30 7.48 -12.09
C MET A 1 0.16 8.48 -11.02
N ASP A 2 0.56 9.69 -11.40
CA ASP A 2 1.13 10.67 -10.44
C ASP A 2 0.13 11.16 -9.38
N ARG A 3 -1.12 11.46 -9.75
CA ARG A 3 -2.17 11.91 -8.82
C ARG A 3 -2.46 10.91 -7.69
N LEU A 4 -2.48 9.60 -7.98
CA LEU A 4 -2.70 8.58 -6.96
C LEU A 4 -1.50 8.50 -5.99
N HIS A 5 -0.29 8.66 -6.51
CA HIS A 5 0.91 8.67 -5.69
C HIS A 5 0.94 9.91 -4.77
N GLU A 6 0.55 11.07 -5.28
CA GLU A 6 0.40 12.30 -4.51
C GLU A 6 -0.64 12.15 -3.40
N GLN A 7 -1.84 11.65 -3.72
CA GLN A 7 -2.90 11.38 -2.73
C GLN A 7 -2.42 10.40 -1.65
N PHE A 8 -1.71 9.35 -2.05
CA PHE A 8 -1.14 8.40 -1.08
C PHE A 8 -0.10 9.06 -0.17
N THR A 9 0.79 9.88 -0.74
CA THR A 9 1.79 10.62 0.04
C THR A 9 1.12 11.65 0.97
N GLN A 10 0.05 12.32 0.54
CA GLN A 10 -0.73 13.23 1.37
C GLN A 10 -1.36 12.51 2.57
N GLN A 11 -2.03 11.37 2.35
CA GLN A 11 -2.60 10.59 3.45
C GLN A 11 -1.54 10.11 4.46
N ILE A 12 -0.36 9.69 3.96
CA ILE A 12 0.75 9.32 4.84
C ILE A 12 1.16 10.51 5.73
N ASN A 13 1.27 11.70 5.14
CA ASN A 13 1.66 12.91 5.87
C ASN A 13 0.60 13.31 6.90
N GLU A 14 -0.69 13.22 6.57
CA GLU A 14 -1.80 13.48 7.50
C GLU A 14 -1.76 12.52 8.69
N ILE A 15 -1.57 11.24 8.43
CA ILE A 15 -1.45 10.22 9.47
C ILE A 15 -0.21 10.50 10.33
N SER A 16 0.93 10.82 9.73
CA SER A 16 2.13 11.19 10.47
C SER A 16 1.89 12.41 11.37
N GLN A 17 1.27 13.48 10.86
CA GLN A 17 0.99 14.67 11.67
C GLN A 17 0.05 14.37 12.85
N SER A 18 -0.94 13.50 12.65
CA SER A 18 -1.81 13.06 13.75
C SER A 18 -1.06 12.21 14.79
N THR A 19 0.03 11.57 14.38
CA THR A 19 0.80 10.61 15.18
C THR A 19 2.02 11.24 15.89
N SER A 20 2.57 12.34 15.37
CA SER A 20 3.89 12.87 15.76
C SER A 20 3.88 14.02 16.78
N ARG A 21 2.89 14.12 17.67
CA ARG A 21 2.82 15.27 18.61
C ARG A 21 3.98 15.38 19.60
N THR A 22 4.75 14.31 19.84
CA THR A 22 5.85 14.34 20.83
C THR A 22 7.12 13.54 20.48
N ASN A 23 7.13 12.68 19.44
CA ASN A 23 8.33 11.93 19.01
C ASN A 23 8.40 11.74 17.49
N SER A 24 9.61 11.65 16.95
CA SER A 24 9.88 11.38 15.53
C SER A 24 9.55 9.93 15.19
N VAL A 25 8.44 9.70 14.47
CA VAL A 25 8.11 8.39 13.91
C VAL A 25 8.70 8.32 12.50
N SER A 26 9.57 7.33 12.25
CA SER A 26 10.16 7.16 10.92
C SER A 26 9.14 6.55 9.95
N ILE A 27 8.95 7.20 8.79
CA ILE A 27 7.95 6.80 7.81
C ILE A 27 8.62 6.00 6.68
N ILE A 28 8.12 4.80 6.42
CA ILE A 28 8.63 3.91 5.39
C ILE A 28 7.49 3.46 4.46
N LYS A 29 7.51 3.97 3.23
CA LYS A 29 6.63 3.49 2.15
C LYS A 29 7.19 2.21 1.54
N ILE A 30 6.32 1.22 1.33
CA ILE A 30 6.64 -0.03 0.64
C ILE A 30 5.89 -0.08 -0.69
N THR A 31 6.60 -0.41 -1.75
CA THR A 31 6.12 -0.53 -3.13
C THR A 31 6.43 -1.91 -3.70
N LYS A 32 5.72 -2.30 -4.77
CA LYS A 32 5.92 -3.61 -5.41
C LYS A 32 7.33 -3.85 -5.95
N ASN A 33 8.13 -2.80 -6.19
CA ASN A 33 9.47 -2.91 -6.77
C ASN A 33 10.59 -2.86 -5.71
N ASP A 34 10.24 -2.74 -4.44
CA ASP A 34 11.25 -2.68 -3.37
C ASP A 34 11.96 -4.01 -3.17
N SER A 35 13.26 -3.91 -2.84
CA SER A 35 14.05 -5.05 -2.35
C SER A 35 13.67 -5.32 -0.91
N ILE A 36 13.21 -6.55 -0.63
CA ILE A 36 12.84 -7.01 0.71
C ILE A 36 14.03 -6.83 1.66
N LYS A 37 15.23 -7.32 1.29
CA LYS A 37 16.45 -7.22 2.11
C LYS A 37 16.77 -5.78 2.50
N ARG A 38 16.72 -4.84 1.55
CA ARG A 38 17.00 -3.41 1.82
C ARG A 38 15.96 -2.79 2.75
N LYS A 39 14.66 -3.10 2.55
CA LYS A 39 13.59 -2.55 3.39
C LYS A 39 13.63 -3.12 4.81
N VAL A 40 13.87 -4.42 4.96
CA VAL A 40 14.06 -5.05 6.28
C VAL A 40 15.20 -4.36 7.02
N ALA A 41 16.39 -4.25 6.41
CA ALA A 41 17.53 -3.58 7.02
C ALA A 41 17.21 -2.13 7.43
N ASN A 42 16.57 -1.35 6.54
CA ASN A 42 16.19 0.02 6.83
C ASN A 42 15.19 0.12 8.01
N ILE A 43 14.15 -0.72 8.02
CA ILE A 43 13.16 -0.73 9.11
C ILE A 43 13.82 -1.10 10.44
N THR A 44 14.70 -2.10 10.45
CA THR A 44 15.44 -2.51 11.66
C THR A 44 16.30 -1.36 12.18
N THR A 45 17.11 -0.71 11.33
CA THR A 45 17.90 0.47 11.73
C THR A 45 17.02 1.57 12.29
N GLN A 46 15.92 1.91 11.61
CA GLN A 46 15.01 2.95 12.06
C GLN A 46 14.30 2.61 13.38
N LEU A 47 13.98 1.34 13.62
CA LEU A 47 13.42 0.90 14.90
C LEU A 47 14.43 1.04 16.05
N HIS A 48 15.72 0.76 15.83
CA HIS A 48 16.75 0.99 16.84
C HIS A 48 16.96 2.49 17.14
N GLU A 49 16.85 3.37 16.15
CA GLU A 49 17.06 4.81 16.31
C GLU A 49 15.85 5.53 16.91
N SER A 50 14.67 5.31 16.33
CA SER A 50 13.45 6.09 16.60
C SER A 50 12.43 5.36 17.48
N LYS A 51 12.63 4.07 17.74
CA LYS A 51 11.74 3.16 18.49
C LYS A 51 10.35 2.94 17.89
N HIS A 52 9.95 3.74 16.91
CA HIS A 52 8.63 3.71 16.27
C HIS A 52 8.79 3.91 14.76
N VAL A 53 8.25 2.99 13.98
CA VAL A 53 8.24 3.09 12.52
C VAL A 53 6.82 2.97 12.00
N LEU A 54 6.40 3.93 11.17
CA LEU A 54 5.17 3.87 10.39
C LEU A 54 5.46 3.31 9.01
N ILE A 55 4.89 2.16 8.71
CA ILE A 55 4.98 1.49 7.41
C ILE A 55 3.68 1.72 6.65
N ALA A 56 3.77 2.19 5.41
CA ALA A 56 2.61 2.42 4.54
C ALA A 56 2.73 1.66 3.22
N SER A 57 1.65 1.02 2.78
CA SER A 57 1.60 0.26 1.53
C SER A 57 0.25 0.38 0.84
N LEU A 58 0.25 0.43 -0.49
CA LEU A 58 -0.93 0.66 -1.33
C LEU A 58 -1.22 -0.56 -2.22
N SER A 59 -2.44 -1.08 -2.15
CA SER A 59 -2.97 -2.07 -3.09
C SER A 59 -2.02 -3.28 -3.29
N ASN A 60 -1.51 -3.48 -4.51
CA ASN A 60 -0.67 -4.63 -4.87
C ASN A 60 0.69 -4.69 -4.16
N SER A 61 1.11 -3.64 -3.44
CA SER A 61 2.32 -3.69 -2.61
C SER A 61 2.06 -4.22 -1.19
N ILE A 62 0.80 -4.39 -0.78
CA ILE A 62 0.43 -4.86 0.57
C ILE A 62 1.02 -6.25 0.88
N PRO A 63 0.92 -7.27 0.00
CA PRO A 63 1.50 -8.58 0.30
C PRO A 63 3.00 -8.52 0.60
N LYS A 64 3.76 -7.73 -0.18
CA LYS A 64 5.19 -7.51 0.05
C LYS A 64 5.45 -6.80 1.38
N ALA A 65 4.62 -5.82 1.75
CA ALA A 65 4.73 -5.14 3.03
C ALA A 65 4.54 -6.09 4.21
N ILE A 66 3.55 -6.98 4.14
CA ILE A 66 3.32 -8.03 5.15
C ILE A 66 4.56 -8.92 5.27
N SER A 67 5.10 -9.42 4.15
CA SER A 67 6.31 -10.26 4.19
C SER A 67 7.50 -9.54 4.84
N ILE A 68 7.71 -8.26 4.52
CA ILE A 68 8.78 -7.45 5.13
C ILE A 68 8.56 -7.32 6.64
N ILE A 69 7.33 -7.02 7.08
CA ILE A 69 6.97 -6.88 8.50
C ILE A 69 7.22 -8.19 9.27
N GLU A 70 6.81 -9.33 8.73
CA GLU A 70 7.02 -10.63 9.37
C GLU A 70 8.52 -10.99 9.50
N ILE A 71 9.32 -10.63 8.49
CA ILE A 71 10.79 -10.83 8.56
C ILE A 71 11.39 -9.91 9.64
N VAL A 72 10.99 -8.64 9.70
CA VAL A 72 11.44 -7.71 10.76
C VAL A 72 11.09 -8.26 12.13
N LYS A 73 9.86 -8.76 12.33
CA LYS A 73 9.47 -9.39 13.61
C LYS A 73 10.32 -10.59 13.97
N SER A 74 10.69 -11.41 12.99
CA SER A 74 11.60 -12.53 13.21
C SER A 74 12.99 -12.09 13.69
N VAL A 75 13.55 -11.02 13.09
CA VAL A 75 14.85 -10.46 13.51
C VAL A 75 14.82 -9.99 14.96
N PHE A 76 13.82 -9.18 15.34
CA PHE A 76 13.72 -8.68 16.73
C PHE A 76 13.41 -9.79 17.73
N LYS A 77 12.71 -10.85 17.30
CA LYS A 77 12.49 -12.04 18.14
C LYS A 77 13.81 -12.76 18.46
N GLU A 78 14.73 -12.87 17.51
CA GLU A 78 16.08 -13.43 17.74
C GLU A 78 16.90 -12.59 18.72
N GLU A 79 16.68 -11.27 18.73
CA GLU A 79 17.30 -10.32 19.67
C GLU A 79 16.63 -10.30 21.06
N ASN A 80 15.60 -11.13 21.29
CA ASN A 80 14.74 -11.12 22.48
C ASN A 80 14.04 -9.77 22.73
N VAL A 81 13.78 -9.01 21.67
CA VAL A 81 13.05 -7.75 21.71
C VAL A 81 11.60 -7.99 21.27
N LYS A 82 10.65 -7.57 22.10
CA LYS A 82 9.23 -7.69 21.78
C LYS A 82 8.76 -6.45 21.00
N LEU A 83 8.30 -6.67 19.77
CA LEU A 83 7.65 -5.62 18.99
C LEU A 83 6.14 -5.60 19.26
N GLN A 84 5.61 -4.39 19.41
CA GLN A 84 4.18 -4.11 19.33
C GLN A 84 3.80 -3.73 17.89
N GLN A 85 2.63 -4.19 17.43
CA GLN A 85 2.12 -3.90 16.10
C GLN A 85 0.74 -3.23 16.18
N PHE A 86 0.55 -2.16 15.43
CA PHE A 86 -0.75 -1.49 15.29
C PHE A 86 -1.10 -1.36 13.82
N ASN A 87 -2.29 -1.85 13.44
CA ASN A 87 -2.74 -1.91 12.06
C ASN A 87 -3.89 -0.93 11.82
N ARG A 88 -3.88 -0.26 10.67
CA ARG A 88 -5.02 0.54 10.18
C ARG A 88 -5.16 0.34 8.67
N LEU A 89 -6.40 0.16 8.24
CA LEU A 89 -6.76 0.01 6.83
C LEU A 89 -7.63 1.18 6.39
N THR A 90 -7.31 1.80 5.26
CA THR A 90 -8.14 2.82 4.60
C THR A 90 -8.26 2.52 3.11
N HIS A 91 -8.92 3.39 2.36
CA HIS A 91 -9.06 3.28 0.92
C HIS A 91 -8.69 4.59 0.21
N LEU A 92 -8.22 4.46 -1.03
CA LEU A 92 -8.03 5.56 -1.97
C LEU A 92 -8.84 5.30 -3.23
N GLU A 93 -9.53 6.32 -3.71
CA GLU A 93 -10.26 6.23 -4.97
C GLU A 93 -9.31 6.35 -6.16
N SER A 94 -9.51 5.51 -7.17
CA SER A 94 -8.73 5.50 -8.40
C SER A 94 -9.65 5.25 -9.58
N THR A 95 -9.50 6.01 -10.66
CA THR A 95 -10.18 5.70 -11.94
C THR A 95 -9.47 4.60 -12.74
N HIS A 96 -8.29 4.17 -12.29
CA HIS A 96 -7.48 3.16 -12.95
C HIS A 96 -7.68 1.80 -12.28
N ASN A 97 -7.94 0.78 -13.09
CA ASN A 97 -8.09 -0.60 -12.64
C ASN A 97 -6.72 -1.15 -12.15
N PRO A 98 -6.59 -1.52 -10.86
CA PRO A 98 -5.33 -2.04 -10.31
C PRO A 98 -4.94 -3.43 -10.85
N SER A 99 -5.89 -4.16 -11.45
CA SER A 99 -5.71 -5.50 -12.01
C SER A 99 -5.59 -5.52 -13.53
N TYR A 100 -5.40 -4.37 -14.18
CA TYR A 100 -5.23 -4.31 -15.63
C TYR A 100 -4.01 -5.13 -16.05
N LYS A 101 -4.26 -6.19 -16.82
CA LYS A 101 -3.22 -6.96 -17.53
C LYS A 101 -3.33 -6.55 -19.00
N PRO A 102 -2.29 -5.91 -19.58
CA PRO A 102 -2.26 -5.73 -21.02
C PRO A 102 -2.31 -7.13 -21.65
N LYS A 103 -3.30 -7.38 -22.52
CA LYS A 103 -3.31 -8.61 -23.31
C LYS A 103 -2.03 -8.58 -24.16
N GLN A 104 -1.17 -9.57 -23.99
CA GLN A 104 -0.08 -9.80 -24.94
C GLN A 104 -0.74 -10.17 -26.26
N GLU A 105 -0.59 -9.32 -27.28
CA GLU A 105 -0.93 -9.69 -28.65
C GLU A 105 0.05 -10.78 -29.07
N ASN A 106 -0.35 -12.03 -28.89
CA ASN A 106 0.26 -13.12 -29.64
C ASN A 106 -0.18 -12.90 -31.09
N SER A 107 0.74 -12.36 -31.88
CA SER A 107 0.68 -12.37 -33.33
C SER A 107 0.61 -13.81 -33.80
N GLU A 108 -0.57 -14.30 -34.16
CA GLU A 108 -0.78 -15.38 -35.14
C GLU A 108 -2.28 -15.51 -35.43
N GLU A 109 -2.64 -15.05 -36.64
CA GLU A 109 -3.77 -15.43 -37.48
C GLU A 109 -4.88 -16.30 -36.85
N SER A 110 -5.91 -15.69 -36.27
CA SER A 110 -7.29 -16.20 -36.32
C SER A 110 -8.30 -15.14 -35.86
N ASP A 111 -9.47 -15.13 -36.52
CA ASP A 111 -10.75 -14.57 -36.07
C ASP A 111 -11.06 -13.08 -36.28
N LYS A 112 -11.46 -12.73 -37.51
CA LYS A 112 -12.27 -11.53 -37.82
C LYS A 112 -13.57 -11.39 -37.00
N LYS A 113 -14.06 -12.47 -36.36
CA LYS A 113 -15.26 -12.43 -35.48
C LYS A 113 -14.97 -11.94 -34.05
N GLN A 114 -13.75 -12.14 -33.54
CA GLN A 114 -13.38 -11.65 -32.20
C GLN A 114 -13.17 -10.14 -32.16
N ASP A 115 -12.88 -9.53 -33.32
CA ASP A 115 -12.63 -8.09 -33.42
C ASP A 115 -13.91 -7.26 -33.29
N ASP A 116 -15.02 -7.73 -33.88
CA ASP A 116 -16.32 -7.06 -33.78
C ASP A 116 -16.88 -7.10 -32.35
N GLU A 117 -16.74 -8.22 -31.63
CA GLU A 117 -17.18 -8.34 -30.23
C GLU A 117 -16.34 -7.47 -29.29
N LYS A 118 -15.01 -7.41 -29.46
CA LYS A 118 -14.14 -6.52 -28.68
C LYS A 118 -14.47 -5.06 -28.95
N ARG A 119 -14.74 -4.71 -30.21
CA ARG A 119 -15.09 -3.35 -30.61
C ARG A 119 -16.45 -2.94 -30.05
N GLN A 120 -17.43 -3.83 -30.05
CA GLN A 120 -18.72 -3.60 -29.39
C GLN A 120 -18.56 -3.42 -27.88
N GLN A 121 -17.73 -4.21 -27.21
CA GLN A 121 -17.43 -4.04 -25.78
C GLN A 121 -16.77 -2.70 -25.47
N MET A 122 -15.81 -2.26 -26.30
CA MET A 122 -15.18 -0.96 -26.12
C MET A 122 -16.17 0.20 -26.31
N ILE A 123 -17.03 0.12 -27.34
CA ILE A 123 -18.06 1.13 -27.60
C ILE A 123 -19.08 1.16 -26.45
N GLU A 124 -19.49 0.01 -25.93
CA GLU A 124 -20.41 -0.08 -24.80
C GLU A 124 -19.79 0.49 -23.52
N GLU A 125 -18.51 0.18 -23.22
CA GLU A 125 -17.78 0.78 -22.11
C GLU A 125 -17.65 2.31 -22.25
N GLU A 126 -17.39 2.81 -23.44
CA GLU A 126 -17.26 4.25 -23.72
C GLU A 126 -18.60 4.98 -23.58
N VAL A 127 -19.69 4.41 -24.10
CA VAL A 127 -21.05 4.94 -23.94
C VAL A 127 -21.46 4.94 -22.47
N LEU A 128 -21.24 3.85 -21.74
CA LEU A 128 -21.55 3.78 -20.32
C LEU A 128 -20.74 4.79 -19.49
N GLN A 129 -19.47 5.01 -19.83
CA GLN A 129 -18.64 6.04 -19.19
C GLN A 129 -19.12 7.46 -19.49
N SER A 130 -19.65 7.71 -20.70
CA SER A 130 -20.21 9.02 -21.05
C SER A 130 -21.49 9.36 -20.28
N ILE A 131 -22.27 8.34 -19.88
CA ILE A 131 -23.52 8.51 -19.15
C ILE A 131 -23.29 8.54 -17.63
N ASN A 132 -22.49 7.58 -17.12
CA ASN A 132 -22.33 7.36 -15.67
C ASN A 132 -21.06 7.97 -15.07
N GLY A 133 -20.17 8.53 -15.91
CA GLY A 133 -18.84 8.97 -15.50
C GLY A 133 -17.82 7.82 -15.42
N PRO A 134 -16.54 8.13 -15.12
CA PRO A 134 -15.49 7.13 -15.06
C PRO A 134 -15.70 6.17 -13.89
N LYS A 135 -15.45 4.88 -14.14
CA LYS A 135 -15.49 3.85 -13.10
C LYS A 135 -14.44 4.15 -12.00
N VAL A 136 -14.91 4.20 -10.75
CA VAL A 136 -14.05 4.43 -9.58
C VAL A 136 -13.80 3.12 -8.85
N TYR A 137 -12.53 2.81 -8.64
CA TYR A 137 -12.01 1.67 -7.88
C TYR A 137 -11.55 2.15 -6.49
N GLN A 138 -11.89 1.39 -5.44
CA GLN A 138 -11.37 1.63 -4.10
C GLN A 138 -10.13 0.78 -3.86
N LEU A 139 -8.98 1.42 -3.80
CA LEU A 139 -7.68 0.79 -3.56
C LEU A 139 -7.38 0.74 -2.07
N PRO A 140 -7.11 -0.44 -1.48
CA PRO A 140 -6.82 -0.52 -0.06
C PRO A 140 -5.45 0.10 0.24
N VAL A 141 -5.35 0.78 1.38
CA VAL A 141 -4.11 1.33 1.94
C VAL A 141 -3.92 0.74 3.32
N MET A 142 -2.78 0.07 3.53
CA MET A 142 -2.42 -0.51 4.81
C MET A 142 -1.36 0.35 5.48
N TYR A 143 -1.64 0.73 6.73
CA TYR A 143 -0.71 1.37 7.62
C TYR A 143 -0.40 0.43 8.79
N VAL A 144 0.88 0.29 9.12
CA VAL A 144 1.35 -0.51 10.24
C VAL A 144 2.35 0.30 11.04
N ILE A 145 2.10 0.47 12.33
CA ILE A 145 3.09 1.01 13.26
C ILE A 145 3.75 -0.18 13.96
N LEU A 146 5.08 -0.23 13.88
CA LEU A 146 5.90 -1.12 14.71
C LEU A 146 6.55 -0.29 15.82
N SER A 147 6.55 -0.83 17.03
CA SER A 147 7.18 -0.18 18.17
C SER A 147 7.89 -1.15 19.10
N ILE A 148 9.03 -0.71 19.64
CA ILE A 148 9.76 -1.41 20.71
C ILE A 148 9.26 -0.99 22.10
N ASP A 149 8.73 0.24 22.24
CA ASP A 149 8.30 0.79 23.52
C ASP A 149 6.79 0.61 23.75
N ASP A 150 6.41 0.34 24.99
CA ASP A 150 4.99 0.25 25.39
C ASP A 150 4.30 1.62 25.45
N THR A 151 5.08 2.70 25.52
CA THR A 151 4.58 4.08 25.56
C THR A 151 4.48 4.64 24.15
N LEU A 152 3.26 4.64 23.61
CA LEU A 152 3.01 5.15 22.28
C LEU A 152 2.59 6.62 22.35
N PRO A 153 3.29 7.53 21.66
CA PRO A 153 3.02 8.97 21.72
C PRO A 153 1.75 9.41 20.94
N PHE A 154 0.88 8.47 20.53
CA PHE A 154 -0.16 8.73 19.54
C PHE A 154 -1.52 8.14 19.91
N ASP A 155 -2.57 8.79 19.40
CA ASP A 155 -3.95 8.32 19.49
C ASP A 155 -4.15 7.13 18.55
N LEU A 156 -4.38 5.96 19.14
CA LEU A 156 -4.54 4.69 18.45
C LEU A 156 -5.98 4.18 18.50
N THR A 157 -6.96 5.03 18.83
CA THR A 157 -8.37 4.62 18.93
C THR A 157 -8.91 3.98 17.65
N SER A 158 -8.44 4.44 16.47
CA SER A 158 -8.82 3.87 15.17
C SER A 158 -7.89 2.75 14.67
N TRP A 159 -6.99 2.24 15.53
CA TRP A 159 -5.99 1.24 15.16
C TRP A 159 -6.25 -0.07 15.91
N ASN A 160 -5.95 -1.18 15.24
CA ASN A 160 -6.04 -2.51 15.83
C ASN A 160 -4.67 -2.94 16.37
N LYS A 161 -4.58 -3.22 17.67
CA LYS A 161 -3.37 -3.76 18.32
C LYS A 161 -3.29 -5.28 18.08
N GLN A 162 -2.12 -5.75 17.67
CA GLN A 162 -1.80 -7.17 17.45
C GLN A 162 -0.61 -7.61 18.33
#